data_AF-A0A4P2QQL0-F1
#
_entry.id   AF-A0A4P2QQL0-F1
#
_cell.length_a   1.000
_cell.length_b   1.000
_cell.length_c   1.000
_cell.angle_alpha   90.00
_cell.angle_beta   90.00
_cell.angle_gamma   90.00
#
_symmetry.space_group_name_H-M   'P 1'
#
loop_
_entity.id
_entity.type
_entity.pdbx_description
1 polymer ?
#
loop_
_entity_poly.entity_id
_entity_poly.type
_entity_poly.pdbx_seq_one_letter_code
_entity_poly.pdbx_strand_id
1 'polypeptide(L)'
;MRFQKVVCVLGVSALTGAAAAAGCGGDDAGGASSNSPGATGGATVRDCSQKHPVCTAVASDCVAVQDNRDATTFGLRMAQLTITKPDVLAIGYVARLVAQGLTINLPQCNLNGTGTFSWLLEFDKANGKLRTGGAKIADDPLEGYCFANMSVGEFEIAPTEIDAPLGDDGAWSGEAETLNVPIFLETSPDPIILPLHQVRLTDATLSADNNCVGRYNVEGLDPMNACLPGQDGDPPAFINGGKLAAFITLEEVDRVIVSNINQMSLCLVLSGDIVKYGAGGEPNTCKRDESDQIVLKGDWCSATNSPATEDCADAYALGGEFAASAVKINGLCQQ
;
A
#
# COMPACT_ATOMS: atom_id res chain seq x y z
N MET A 1 -21.70 -24.15 -43.11
CA MET A 1 -22.79 -24.76 -42.32
C MET A 1 -22.82 -24.05 -40.97
N ARG A 2 -23.96 -23.43 -40.64
CA ARG A 2 -24.21 -22.64 -39.42
C ARG A 2 -24.83 -23.55 -38.34
N PHE A 3 -24.33 -23.54 -37.11
CA PHE A 3 -25.08 -23.93 -35.91
C PHE A 3 -24.54 -23.10 -34.73
N GLN A 4 -25.19 -21.99 -34.39
CA GLN A 4 -26.27 -21.82 -33.40
C GLN A 4 -25.76 -21.69 -31.95
N LYS A 5 -25.84 -20.46 -31.44
CA LYS A 5 -25.60 -20.02 -30.07
C LYS A 5 -26.78 -20.45 -29.19
N VAL A 6 -26.50 -20.93 -27.96
CA VAL A 6 -27.51 -21.12 -26.91
C VAL A 6 -27.23 -20.09 -25.81
N VAL A 7 -28.24 -19.25 -25.56
CA VAL A 7 -28.33 -18.26 -24.48
C VAL A 7 -29.31 -18.84 -23.47
N CYS A 8 -28.92 -18.97 -22.20
CA CYS A 8 -29.82 -19.30 -21.10
C CYS A 8 -30.01 -18.07 -20.21
N VAL A 9 -31.24 -17.55 -20.20
CA VAL A 9 -31.75 -16.53 -19.28
C VAL A 9 -32.53 -17.26 -18.18
N LEU A 10 -32.27 -16.95 -16.91
CA LEU A 10 -33.09 -17.42 -15.78
C LEU A 10 -33.62 -16.25 -14.95
N GLY A 11 -34.87 -15.91 -15.26
CA GLY A 11 -36.02 -15.61 -14.40
C GLY A 11 -35.83 -15.08 -12.97
N VAL A 12 -36.27 -13.84 -12.79
CA VAL A 12 -36.71 -13.22 -11.53
C VAL A 12 -38.14 -13.67 -11.22
N SER A 13 -38.42 -14.09 -9.98
CA SER A 13 -39.77 -14.28 -9.45
C SER A 13 -39.88 -13.65 -8.05
N ALA A 14 -40.68 -12.59 -7.95
CA ALA A 14 -41.13 -11.99 -6.70
C ALA A 14 -42.46 -12.62 -6.27
N LEU A 15 -42.62 -12.91 -4.97
CA LEU A 15 -43.90 -13.26 -4.37
C LEU A 15 -44.01 -12.61 -2.99
N THR A 16 -44.85 -11.57 -2.95
CA THR A 16 -45.44 -10.93 -1.78
C THR A 16 -46.40 -11.87 -1.04
N GLY A 17 -46.37 -11.82 0.30
CA GLY A 17 -47.40 -12.41 1.15
C GLY A 17 -47.46 -11.71 2.51
N ALA A 18 -48.54 -10.95 2.74
CA ALA A 18 -48.89 -10.35 4.02
C ALA A 18 -49.94 -11.22 4.74
N ALA A 19 -49.86 -11.32 6.07
CA ALA A 19 -50.98 -11.69 6.93
C ALA A 19 -50.79 -11.08 8.33
N ALA A 20 -51.92 -10.69 8.93
CA ALA A 20 -52.07 -9.81 10.09
C ALA A 20 -52.63 -10.53 11.34
N ALA A 21 -52.79 -9.74 12.41
CA ALA A 21 -53.53 -9.94 13.68
C ALA A 21 -52.80 -10.73 14.78
N ALA A 22 -52.88 -10.43 16.09
CA ALA A 22 -53.67 -9.55 16.97
C ALA A 22 -52.77 -9.20 18.20
N GLY A 23 -52.94 -8.22 19.09
CA GLY A 23 -54.10 -7.52 19.65
C GLY A 23 -54.13 -7.73 21.18
N CYS A 24 -54.02 -6.64 21.97
CA CYS A 24 -54.41 -6.39 23.39
C CYS A 24 -53.56 -5.19 23.88
N GLY A 25 -54.05 -4.04 24.36
CA GLY A 25 -55.33 -3.67 24.97
C GLY A 25 -55.07 -3.22 26.42
N GLY A 26 -55.20 -1.93 26.74
CA GLY A 26 -55.12 -1.40 28.10
C GLY A 26 -54.89 0.11 28.18
N ASP A 27 -55.97 0.89 28.14
CA ASP A 27 -56.01 2.32 28.47
C ASP A 27 -55.97 2.53 29.99
N ASP A 28 -55.27 3.56 30.48
CA ASP A 28 -55.72 4.36 31.62
C ASP A 28 -55.08 5.76 31.63
N ALA A 29 -55.93 6.73 31.98
CA ALA A 29 -55.73 8.17 31.86
C ALA A 29 -54.92 8.80 33.02
N GLY A 30 -54.28 9.94 32.75
CA GLY A 30 -53.74 10.78 33.82
C GLY A 30 -52.86 11.93 33.30
N GLY A 31 -53.37 13.15 33.38
CA GLY A 31 -52.72 14.35 32.85
C GLY A 31 -51.54 14.86 33.67
N ALA A 32 -50.93 15.90 33.09
CA ALA A 32 -50.12 16.98 33.67
C ALA A 32 -48.80 17.18 32.93
N SER A 33 -48.81 18.27 32.17
CA SER A 33 -47.68 19.02 31.64
C SER A 33 -46.41 19.01 32.50
N SER A 34 -45.28 18.69 31.88
CA SER A 34 -44.03 19.42 32.12
C SER A 34 -43.27 19.55 30.80
N ASN A 35 -43.18 20.79 30.32
CA ASN A 35 -42.25 21.18 29.28
C ASN A 35 -40.83 20.91 29.79
N SER A 36 -40.23 19.81 29.36
CA SER A 36 -38.78 19.67 29.40
C SER A 36 -38.22 20.41 28.18
N PRO A 37 -37.35 21.42 28.35
CA PRO A 37 -36.71 22.07 27.22
C PRO A 37 -35.87 21.00 26.53
N GLY A 38 -36.14 20.81 25.24
CA GLY A 38 -35.37 19.93 24.39
C GLY A 38 -33.90 20.30 24.51
N ALA A 39 -33.14 19.42 25.17
CA ALA A 39 -31.71 19.39 25.02
C ALA A 39 -31.45 19.09 23.56
N THR A 40 -31.12 20.14 22.80
CA THR A 40 -30.32 20.05 21.60
C THR A 40 -29.00 19.44 22.04
N GLY A 41 -29.01 18.11 22.22
CA GLY A 41 -27.81 17.31 22.31
C GLY A 41 -27.12 17.47 20.98
N GLY A 42 -26.24 18.48 20.91
CA GLY A 42 -25.29 18.59 19.83
C GLY A 42 -24.59 17.24 19.79
N ALA A 43 -24.94 16.43 18.79
CA ALA A 43 -24.16 15.25 18.47
C ALA A 43 -22.73 15.78 18.36
N THR A 44 -21.86 15.35 19.27
CA THR A 44 -20.44 15.61 19.11
C THR A 44 -20.13 15.05 17.73
N VAL A 45 -19.79 15.95 16.80
CA VAL A 45 -19.32 15.54 15.47
C VAL A 45 -18.15 14.62 15.78
N ARG A 46 -18.33 13.32 15.55
CA ARG A 46 -17.23 12.38 15.65
C ARG A 46 -16.29 12.82 14.54
N ASP A 47 -15.14 13.34 14.91
CA ASP A 47 -14.08 13.70 13.99
C ASP A 47 -13.05 12.58 13.96
N CYS A 48 -12.39 12.41 12.82
CA CYS A 48 -11.33 11.43 12.68
C CYS A 48 -9.97 11.94 13.17
N SER A 49 -9.97 12.97 14.01
CA SER A 49 -8.73 13.49 14.60
C SER A 49 -8.11 12.46 15.54
N GLN A 50 -6.79 12.35 15.48
CA GLN A 50 -6.02 11.48 16.35
C GLN A 50 -6.01 12.06 17.76
N LYS A 51 -6.26 11.22 18.76
CA LYS A 51 -6.38 11.65 20.18
C LYS A 51 -5.48 10.87 21.12
N HIS A 52 -5.05 9.68 20.72
CA HIS A 52 -4.19 8.86 21.56
C HIS A 52 -2.76 9.44 21.54
N PRO A 53 -2.06 9.57 22.70
CA PRO A 53 -0.76 10.24 22.79
C PRO A 53 0.31 9.73 21.83
N VAL A 54 0.29 8.42 21.52
CA VAL A 54 1.24 7.83 20.55
C VAL A 54 1.02 8.32 19.12
N CYS A 55 -0.20 8.77 18.78
CA CYS A 55 -0.58 9.24 17.46
C CYS A 55 -0.40 10.76 17.31
N THR A 56 -0.22 11.46 18.42
CA THR A 56 -0.07 12.92 18.50
C THR A 56 1.25 13.31 19.18
N ALA A 57 2.23 12.39 19.15
CA ALA A 57 3.54 12.58 19.77
C ALA A 57 4.35 13.70 19.11
N VAL A 58 4.01 14.06 17.87
CA VAL A 58 4.67 15.09 17.06
C VAL A 58 3.70 16.21 16.70
N ALA A 59 4.23 17.36 16.28
CA ALA A 59 3.42 18.51 15.88
C ALA A 59 2.83 18.37 14.47
N SER A 60 3.48 17.58 13.59
CA SER A 60 3.03 17.40 12.21
C SER A 60 1.79 16.53 12.08
N ASP A 61 1.04 16.75 11.00
CA ASP A 61 -0.28 16.17 10.73
C ASP A 61 -0.25 14.68 10.31
N CYS A 62 0.86 13.95 10.46
CA CYS A 62 0.92 12.51 10.22
C CYS A 62 0.94 11.70 11.53
N VAL A 63 0.83 10.38 11.42
CA VAL A 63 0.99 9.47 12.56
C VAL A 63 2.45 9.02 12.62
N ALA A 64 3.28 9.79 13.32
CA ALA A 64 4.67 9.47 13.60
C ALA A 64 4.85 8.90 15.00
N VAL A 65 5.64 7.84 15.12
CA VAL A 65 5.94 7.15 16.40
C VAL A 65 7.31 7.54 16.96
N GLN A 66 8.03 8.41 16.25
CA GLN A 66 9.31 8.98 16.62
C GLN A 66 9.27 10.48 16.33
N ASP A 67 9.80 11.31 17.23
CA ASP A 67 10.03 12.73 16.95
C ASP A 67 11.47 12.92 16.44
N ASN A 68 11.59 13.43 15.22
CA ASN A 68 12.83 13.72 14.51
C ASN A 68 13.15 15.23 14.49
N ARG A 69 12.49 16.02 15.33
CA ARG A 69 12.82 17.44 15.47
C ARG A 69 14.30 17.60 15.81
N ASP A 70 14.95 18.50 15.09
CA ASP A 70 16.38 18.83 15.24
C ASP A 70 17.37 17.68 14.93
N ALA A 71 16.90 16.50 14.50
CA ALA A 71 17.76 15.38 14.15
C ALA A 71 18.49 15.65 12.81
N THR A 72 19.80 15.38 12.78
CA THR A 72 20.62 15.41 11.56
C THR A 72 20.56 14.10 10.78
N THR A 73 20.30 13.00 11.49
CA THR A 73 20.04 11.68 10.91
C THR A 73 18.73 11.17 11.47
N PHE A 74 17.80 10.78 10.60
CA PHE A 74 16.46 10.39 11.03
C PHE A 74 15.78 9.44 10.05
N GLY A 75 14.80 8.69 10.57
CA GLY A 75 14.12 7.63 9.84
C GLY A 75 12.65 7.91 9.61
N LEU A 76 12.17 7.55 8.42
CA LEU A 76 10.76 7.45 8.07
C LEU A 76 10.49 6.05 7.50
N ARG A 77 9.24 5.60 7.65
CA ARG A 77 8.70 4.43 6.98
C ARG A 77 7.58 4.89 6.04
N MET A 78 7.54 4.37 4.82
CA MET A 78 6.39 4.57 3.94
C MET A 78 5.13 4.04 4.65
N ALA A 79 4.22 4.94 4.97
CA ALA A 79 2.95 4.65 5.62
C ALA A 79 1.86 4.30 4.61
N GLN A 80 2.03 4.73 3.37
CA GLN A 80 1.12 4.47 2.26
C GLN A 80 1.87 4.53 0.92
N LEU A 81 1.46 3.68 -0.02
CA LEU A 81 1.83 3.73 -1.43
C LEU A 81 0.56 3.47 -2.26
N THR A 82 0.13 4.47 -3.00
CA THR A 82 -0.95 4.35 -3.98
C THR A 82 -0.33 4.02 -5.33
N ILE A 83 -0.38 2.75 -5.72
CA ILE A 83 0.11 2.32 -7.04
C ILE A 83 -0.87 2.81 -8.11
N THR A 84 -0.34 3.49 -9.12
CA THR A 84 -1.11 3.98 -10.28
C THR A 84 -0.77 3.22 -11.57
N LYS A 85 0.40 2.58 -11.63
CA LYS A 85 0.83 1.71 -12.73
C LYS A 85 1.63 0.51 -12.24
N PRO A 86 1.52 -0.66 -12.90
CA PRO A 86 0.54 -0.96 -13.96
C PRO A 86 -0.89 -1.11 -13.40
N ASP A 87 -1.91 -0.94 -14.25
CA ASP A 87 -3.32 -0.88 -13.82
C ASP A 87 -3.76 -2.12 -13.02
N VAL A 88 -3.19 -3.29 -13.34
CA VAL A 88 -3.42 -4.56 -12.63
C VAL A 88 -2.97 -4.53 -11.16
N LEU A 89 -1.95 -3.74 -10.82
CA LEU A 89 -1.48 -3.54 -9.44
C LEU A 89 -2.23 -2.40 -8.74
N ALA A 90 -2.86 -1.51 -9.50
CA ALA A 90 -3.60 -0.37 -8.97
C ALA A 90 -4.99 -0.75 -8.42
N ILE A 91 -5.48 -1.96 -8.71
CA ILE A 91 -6.82 -2.42 -8.30
C ILE A 91 -6.83 -3.84 -7.73
N GLY A 92 -7.91 -4.18 -7.03
CA GLY A 92 -8.22 -5.54 -6.62
C GLY A 92 -7.32 -6.10 -5.52
N TYR A 93 -7.07 -7.41 -5.56
CA TYR A 93 -6.41 -8.12 -4.47
C TYR A 93 -4.99 -7.62 -4.17
N VAL A 94 -4.20 -7.30 -5.20
CA VAL A 94 -2.80 -6.86 -5.01
C VAL A 94 -2.74 -5.45 -4.44
N ALA A 95 -3.56 -4.52 -4.95
CA ALA A 95 -3.68 -3.18 -4.37
C ALA A 95 -4.04 -3.23 -2.88
N ARG A 96 -5.00 -4.10 -2.52
CA ARG A 96 -5.37 -4.33 -1.11
C ARG A 96 -4.22 -4.92 -0.29
N LEU A 97 -3.49 -5.90 -0.81
CA LEU A 97 -2.36 -6.51 -0.13
C LEU A 97 -1.25 -5.49 0.14
N VAL A 98 -0.94 -4.63 -0.84
CA VAL A 98 0.03 -3.54 -0.69
C VAL A 98 -0.46 -2.51 0.33
N ALA A 99 -1.71 -2.06 0.23
CA ALA A 99 -2.29 -1.07 1.13
C ALA A 99 -2.32 -1.56 2.59
N GLN A 100 -2.75 -2.81 2.81
CA GLN A 100 -2.77 -3.44 4.13
C GLN A 100 -1.36 -3.68 4.65
N GLY A 101 -0.43 -4.14 3.80
CA GLY A 101 0.97 -4.37 4.14
C GLY A 101 1.69 -3.11 4.59
N LEU A 102 1.48 -1.99 3.90
CA LEU A 102 2.11 -0.70 4.21
C LEU A 102 1.48 0.00 5.40
N THR A 103 0.18 -0.14 5.59
CA THR A 103 -0.47 0.42 6.77
C THR A 103 0.11 -0.26 8.02
N ILE A 104 0.55 0.54 8.97
CA ILE A 104 1.10 0.03 10.24
C ILE A 104 -0.03 -0.59 11.08
N ASN A 105 0.29 -1.62 11.86
CA ASN A 105 -0.64 -2.17 12.83
C ASN A 105 -0.59 -1.33 14.12
N LEU A 106 -1.38 -0.26 14.17
CA LEU A 106 -1.46 0.63 15.32
C LEU A 106 -2.93 1.01 15.58
N PRO A 107 -3.76 0.08 16.09
CA PRO A 107 -5.21 0.26 16.16
C PRO A 107 -5.64 1.45 17.02
N GLN A 108 -4.86 1.83 18.02
CA GLN A 108 -5.08 3.03 18.84
C GLN A 108 -5.00 4.34 18.04
N CYS A 109 -4.44 4.30 16.83
CA CYS A 109 -4.40 5.39 15.87
C CYS A 109 -5.37 5.17 14.67
N ASN A 110 -6.33 4.25 14.79
CA ASN A 110 -7.22 3.85 13.69
C ASN A 110 -6.44 3.33 12.45
N LEU A 111 -5.28 2.71 12.66
CA LEU A 111 -4.47 2.08 11.63
C LEU A 111 -4.47 0.56 11.86
N ASN A 112 -5.16 -0.17 10.99
CA ASN A 112 -5.39 -1.62 11.11
C ASN A 112 -4.72 -2.39 9.96
N GLY A 113 -3.55 -1.95 9.52
CA GLY A 113 -2.78 -2.71 8.55
C GLY A 113 -2.05 -3.89 9.19
N THR A 114 -1.34 -4.65 8.37
CA THR A 114 -0.51 -5.77 8.82
C THR A 114 0.92 -5.33 9.11
N GLY A 115 1.38 -4.20 8.56
CA GLY A 115 2.77 -3.72 8.71
C GLY A 115 3.81 -4.61 8.02
N THR A 116 3.40 -5.60 7.22
CA THR A 116 4.30 -6.60 6.65
C THR A 116 5.05 -6.14 5.41
N PHE A 117 4.64 -5.01 4.82
CA PHE A 117 5.41 -4.29 3.82
C PHE A 117 5.95 -3.02 4.46
N SER A 118 7.26 -2.99 4.70
CA SER A 118 7.92 -1.83 5.30
C SER A 118 9.07 -1.37 4.40
N TRP A 119 8.95 -0.17 3.85
CA TRP A 119 10.01 0.51 3.10
C TRP A 119 10.49 1.71 3.92
N LEU A 120 11.78 1.71 4.26
CA LEU A 120 12.40 2.73 5.09
C LEU A 120 13.14 3.79 4.26
N LEU A 121 13.14 5.01 4.80
CA LEU A 121 13.82 6.19 4.30
C LEU A 121 14.64 6.77 5.46
N GLU A 122 15.96 6.57 5.47
CA GLU A 122 16.85 7.13 6.50
C GLU A 122 17.69 8.28 5.92
N PHE A 123 17.38 9.50 6.34
CA PHE A 123 18.03 10.70 5.87
C PHE A 123 19.30 10.99 6.67
N ASP A 124 20.33 11.45 5.97
CA ASP A 124 21.51 12.10 6.53
C ASP A 124 21.60 13.51 5.94
N LYS A 125 21.15 14.50 6.72
CA LYS A 125 21.14 15.91 6.32
C LYS A 125 22.53 16.48 6.13
N ALA A 126 23.50 16.02 6.91
CA ALA A 126 24.85 16.56 6.87
C ALA A 126 25.51 16.25 5.53
N ASN A 127 25.23 15.07 4.98
CA ASN A 127 25.81 14.61 3.72
C ASN A 127 24.86 14.73 2.52
N GLY A 128 23.59 15.12 2.72
CA GLY A 128 22.58 15.19 1.66
C GLY A 128 22.27 13.82 1.08
N LYS A 129 22.29 12.78 1.93
CA LYS A 129 22.10 11.38 1.54
C LYS A 129 20.80 10.80 2.08
N LEU A 130 20.31 9.79 1.38
CA LEU A 130 19.21 8.95 1.83
C LEU A 130 19.61 7.49 1.70
N ARG A 131 19.55 6.74 2.81
CA ARG A 131 19.61 5.28 2.78
C ARG A 131 18.18 4.73 2.70
N THR A 132 17.90 3.91 1.70
CA THR A 132 16.55 3.40 1.44
C THR A 132 16.52 1.92 1.09
N GLY A 133 15.43 1.24 1.46
CA GLY A 133 15.24 -0.18 1.21
C GLY A 133 14.12 -0.78 2.05
N GLY A 134 13.83 -2.06 1.84
CA GLY A 134 12.85 -2.77 2.65
C GLY A 134 13.35 -3.14 4.04
N ALA A 135 12.41 -3.43 4.93
CA ALA A 135 12.65 -3.86 6.31
C ALA A 135 11.97 -5.19 6.62
N LYS A 136 12.52 -5.92 7.58
CA LYS A 136 11.82 -7.08 8.17
C LYS A 136 10.54 -6.60 8.87
N ILE A 137 9.58 -7.52 9.06
CA ILE A 137 8.40 -7.26 9.89
C ILE A 137 8.87 -6.87 11.30
N ALA A 138 8.31 -5.80 11.85
CA ALA A 138 8.52 -5.41 13.24
C ALA A 138 7.40 -6.01 14.11
N ASP A 139 7.78 -6.70 15.19
CA ASP A 139 6.82 -7.25 16.17
C ASP A 139 6.05 -6.12 16.89
N ASP A 140 6.78 -5.04 17.23
CA ASP A 140 6.22 -3.81 17.76
C ASP A 140 6.71 -2.62 16.92
N PRO A 141 5.83 -1.89 16.22
CA PRO A 141 6.22 -0.70 15.47
C PRO A 141 6.88 0.40 16.30
N LEU A 142 6.67 0.43 17.62
CA LEU A 142 7.24 1.43 18.53
C LEU A 142 8.71 1.14 18.88
N GLU A 143 9.17 -0.11 18.75
CA GLU A 143 10.57 -0.50 19.00
C GLU A 143 11.50 -0.17 17.83
N GLY A 144 10.91 0.13 16.68
CA GLY A 144 11.60 0.55 15.45
C GLY A 144 11.82 -0.58 14.45
N TYR A 145 12.46 -0.22 13.34
CA TYR A 145 12.65 -1.08 12.18
C TYR A 145 14.14 -1.27 11.89
N CYS A 146 14.47 -2.32 11.16
CA CYS A 146 15.82 -2.53 10.62
C CYS A 146 15.72 -2.87 9.14
N PHE A 147 16.70 -2.43 8.35
CA PHE A 147 16.78 -2.76 6.94
C PHE A 147 17.02 -4.27 6.75
N ALA A 148 16.27 -4.87 5.86
CA ALA A 148 16.51 -6.23 5.42
C ALA A 148 17.87 -6.30 4.69
N ASN A 149 18.64 -7.34 5.00
CA ASN A 149 19.93 -7.62 4.37
C ASN A 149 20.09 -9.14 4.22
N MET A 150 19.56 -9.69 3.13
CA MET A 150 19.46 -11.13 2.89
C MET A 150 19.30 -11.44 1.40
N SER A 151 19.50 -12.70 1.03
CA SER A 151 19.27 -13.19 -0.33
C SER A 151 18.00 -14.05 -0.36
N VAL A 152 17.18 -13.89 -1.40
CA VAL A 152 16.01 -14.74 -1.68
C VAL A 152 16.08 -15.20 -3.13
N GLY A 153 16.38 -16.49 -3.33
CA GLY A 153 16.72 -16.98 -4.66
C GLY A 153 17.97 -16.28 -5.20
N GLU A 154 17.83 -15.53 -6.29
CA GLU A 154 18.90 -14.71 -6.88
C GLU A 154 18.81 -13.23 -6.51
N PHE A 155 17.76 -12.82 -5.79
CA PHE A 155 17.56 -11.42 -5.42
C PHE A 155 18.32 -11.10 -4.14
N GLU A 156 19.28 -10.19 -4.27
CA GLU A 156 19.94 -9.57 -3.13
C GLU A 156 19.08 -8.42 -2.60
N ILE A 157 18.62 -8.55 -1.36
CA ILE A 157 17.88 -7.51 -0.65
C ILE A 157 18.87 -6.81 0.28
N ALA A 158 19.14 -5.55 0.00
CA ALA A 158 19.94 -4.69 0.85
C ALA A 158 19.49 -3.23 0.68
N PRO A 159 19.68 -2.36 1.68
CA PRO A 159 19.46 -0.94 1.49
C PRO A 159 20.53 -0.35 0.54
N THR A 160 20.15 0.68 -0.19
CA THR A 160 21.04 1.47 -1.03
C THR A 160 21.14 2.91 -0.52
N GLU A 161 22.27 3.56 -0.77
CA GLU A 161 22.48 4.97 -0.46
C GLU A 161 22.37 5.79 -1.75
N ILE A 162 21.56 6.84 -1.71
CA ILE A 162 21.33 7.75 -2.84
C ILE A 162 21.56 9.20 -2.46
N ASP A 163 21.86 10.03 -3.45
CA ASP A 163 21.83 11.49 -3.28
C ASP A 163 20.39 11.96 -3.12
N ALA A 164 20.13 12.68 -2.03
CA ALA A 164 18.83 13.26 -1.71
C ALA A 164 19.00 14.55 -0.90
N PRO A 165 19.60 15.61 -1.48
CA PRO A 165 19.75 16.88 -0.78
C PRO A 165 18.38 17.46 -0.44
N LEU A 166 18.23 17.92 0.81
CA LEU A 166 17.02 18.61 1.26
C LEU A 166 17.12 20.10 0.94
N GLY A 167 16.10 20.63 0.27
CA GLY A 167 15.90 22.07 0.12
C GLY A 167 15.49 22.74 1.44
N ASP A 168 15.58 24.07 1.49
CA ASP A 168 15.19 24.87 2.66
C ASP A 168 13.70 24.73 3.01
N ASP A 169 12.87 24.36 2.04
CA ASP A 169 11.44 24.09 2.15
C ASP A 169 11.12 22.61 2.48
N GLY A 170 12.15 21.79 2.68
CA GLY A 170 12.02 20.35 2.90
C GLY A 170 11.78 19.54 1.62
N ALA A 171 11.79 20.17 0.43
CA ALA A 171 11.67 19.45 -0.83
C ALA A 171 12.91 18.61 -1.12
N TRP A 172 12.72 17.41 -1.66
CA TRP A 172 13.81 16.51 -2.02
C TRP A 172 13.41 15.56 -3.14
N SER A 173 14.43 14.96 -3.76
CA SER A 173 14.29 13.87 -4.72
C SER A 173 15.54 13.01 -4.68
N GLY A 174 15.43 11.75 -5.08
CA GLY A 174 16.54 10.82 -5.14
C GLY A 174 16.30 9.70 -6.13
N GLU A 175 17.38 9.15 -6.66
CA GLU A 175 17.33 8.10 -7.68
C GLU A 175 18.24 6.92 -7.30
N ALA A 176 17.77 5.70 -7.56
CA ALA A 176 18.53 4.47 -7.39
C ALA A 176 18.47 3.64 -8.68
N GLU A 177 19.58 3.03 -9.08
CA GLU A 177 19.62 2.18 -10.27
C GLU A 177 18.79 0.90 -10.09
N THR A 178 18.93 0.23 -8.94
CA THR A 178 18.19 -0.98 -8.61
C THR A 178 17.83 -0.98 -7.12
N LEU A 179 16.64 -1.48 -6.80
CA LEU A 179 16.21 -1.70 -5.43
C LEU A 179 15.25 -2.91 -5.35
N ASN A 180 15.69 -3.98 -4.68
CA ASN A 180 14.83 -5.13 -4.40
C ASN A 180 14.11 -4.90 -3.07
N VAL A 181 12.79 -4.71 -3.13
CA VAL A 181 11.97 -4.43 -1.94
C VAL A 181 11.15 -5.66 -1.56
N PRO A 182 11.36 -6.27 -0.39
CA PRO A 182 10.56 -7.40 0.08
C PRO A 182 9.20 -6.95 0.60
N ILE A 183 8.19 -7.75 0.27
CA ILE A 183 6.85 -7.73 0.85
C ILE A 183 6.67 -9.04 1.60
N PHE A 184 6.71 -8.99 2.93
CA PHE A 184 6.51 -10.18 3.73
C PHE A 184 5.03 -10.51 3.85
N LEU A 185 4.72 -11.80 3.94
CA LEU A 185 3.37 -12.32 4.18
C LEU A 185 3.41 -13.15 5.46
N GLU A 186 2.45 -12.97 6.36
CA GLU A 186 2.43 -13.70 7.65
C GLU A 186 2.41 -15.23 7.47
N THR A 187 1.89 -15.71 6.35
CA THR A 187 1.73 -17.14 6.06
C THR A 187 2.84 -17.74 5.20
N SER A 188 3.86 -16.96 4.81
CA SER A 188 4.96 -17.41 3.95
C SER A 188 6.30 -17.10 4.60
N PRO A 189 7.24 -18.07 4.66
CA PRO A 189 8.59 -17.79 5.12
C PRO A 189 9.36 -16.90 4.14
N ASP A 190 9.07 -17.01 2.84
CA ASP A 190 9.71 -16.24 1.79
C ASP A 190 8.87 -15.02 1.42
N PRO A 191 9.47 -13.81 1.34
CA PRO A 191 8.79 -12.61 0.91
C PRO A 191 8.58 -12.60 -0.61
N ILE A 192 7.54 -11.88 -1.06
CA ILE A 192 7.44 -11.48 -2.47
C ILE A 192 8.49 -10.39 -2.70
N ILE A 193 9.32 -10.53 -3.72
CA ILE A 193 10.31 -9.51 -4.09
C ILE A 193 9.73 -8.59 -5.16
N LEU A 194 9.83 -7.29 -4.95
CA LEU A 194 9.57 -6.29 -5.97
C LEU A 194 10.92 -5.77 -6.51
N PRO A 195 11.40 -6.28 -7.65
CA PRO A 195 12.68 -5.87 -8.25
C PRO A 195 12.50 -4.57 -9.02
N LEU A 196 12.79 -3.45 -8.39
CA LEU A 196 12.64 -2.13 -9.01
C LEU A 196 13.92 -1.69 -9.70
N HIS A 197 13.78 -1.15 -10.90
CA HIS A 197 14.86 -0.54 -11.67
C HIS A 197 14.58 0.93 -11.94
N GLN A 198 15.65 1.73 -11.99
CA GLN A 198 15.61 3.18 -12.22
C GLN A 198 14.58 3.84 -11.29
N VAL A 199 14.70 3.55 -9.99
CA VAL A 199 13.83 4.07 -8.95
C VAL A 199 14.03 5.57 -8.83
N ARG A 200 12.93 6.32 -8.86
CA ARG A 200 12.91 7.77 -8.71
C ARG A 200 11.88 8.14 -7.65
N LEU A 201 12.36 8.70 -6.56
CA LEU A 201 11.54 9.32 -5.53
C LEU A 201 11.57 10.82 -5.79
N THR A 202 10.41 11.41 -6.13
CA THR A 202 10.33 12.79 -6.63
C THR A 202 9.18 13.56 -6.00
N ASP A 203 9.21 14.88 -6.11
CA ASP A 203 8.18 15.80 -5.61
C ASP A 203 7.85 15.56 -4.12
N ALA A 204 8.82 15.07 -3.35
CA ALA A 204 8.63 14.74 -1.95
C ALA A 204 8.97 15.95 -1.07
N THR A 205 8.13 16.23 -0.07
CA THR A 205 8.37 17.32 0.88
C THR A 205 8.31 16.81 2.31
N LEU A 206 9.39 17.03 3.07
CA LEU A 206 9.43 16.76 4.51
C LEU A 206 8.75 17.88 5.28
N SER A 207 8.03 17.51 6.35
CA SER A 207 7.54 18.47 7.33
C SER A 207 8.69 19.19 8.05
N ALA A 208 8.41 20.37 8.61
CA ALA A 208 9.42 21.20 9.29
C ALA A 208 10.12 20.50 10.47
N ASP A 209 9.45 19.54 11.11
CA ASP A 209 9.99 18.71 12.19
C ASP A 209 10.57 17.36 11.70
N ASN A 210 10.65 17.15 10.38
CA ASN A 210 11.17 15.94 9.73
C ASN A 210 10.38 14.65 10.01
N ASN A 211 9.13 14.79 10.47
CA ASN A 211 8.33 13.65 10.88
C ASN A 211 7.45 13.07 9.75
N CYS A 212 7.19 13.83 8.69
CA CYS A 212 6.19 13.43 7.71
C CYS A 212 6.62 13.74 6.27
N VAL A 213 6.26 12.84 5.35
CA VAL A 213 6.00 13.15 3.94
C VAL A 213 4.51 12.90 3.71
N GLY A 214 3.76 13.92 3.32
CA GLY A 214 2.30 13.86 3.29
C GLY A 214 1.68 14.05 4.69
N ARG A 215 0.43 13.61 4.88
CA ARG A 215 -0.32 13.79 6.15
C ARG A 215 -1.40 12.73 6.35
N TYR A 216 -1.90 12.59 7.58
CA TYR A 216 -3.06 11.74 7.89
C TYR A 216 -4.35 12.34 7.31
N ASN A 217 -5.21 11.51 6.73
CA ASN A 217 -6.38 11.94 5.96
C ASN A 217 -7.62 12.16 6.83
N VAL A 218 -7.53 13.04 7.83
CA VAL A 218 -8.63 13.29 8.78
C VAL A 218 -9.95 13.66 8.08
N GLU A 219 -9.88 14.46 7.01
CA GLU A 219 -11.05 14.98 6.30
C GLU A 219 -11.70 13.95 5.37
N GLY A 220 -10.92 13.00 4.83
CA GLY A 220 -11.42 11.98 3.91
C GLY A 220 -11.94 10.72 4.58
N LEU A 221 -11.64 10.51 5.87
CA LEU A 221 -12.06 9.32 6.62
C LEU A 221 -13.48 9.48 7.19
N ASP A 222 -14.23 8.36 7.22
CA ASP A 222 -15.63 8.35 7.69
C ASP A 222 -15.72 8.03 9.20
N PRO A 223 -16.22 8.97 10.02
CA PRO A 223 -16.44 8.73 11.45
C PRO A 223 -17.47 7.64 11.77
N MET A 224 -18.37 7.33 10.84
CA MET A 224 -19.33 6.23 10.97
C MET A 224 -18.68 4.87 10.69
N ASN A 225 -17.56 4.84 9.96
CA ASN A 225 -16.75 3.65 9.72
C ASN A 225 -15.51 3.58 10.62
N ALA A 226 -15.62 4.09 11.85
CA ALA A 226 -14.55 4.13 12.84
C ALA A 226 -13.26 4.81 12.35
N CYS A 227 -13.35 5.72 11.38
CA CYS A 227 -12.21 6.42 10.79
C CYS A 227 -11.16 5.48 10.19
N LEU A 228 -11.58 4.31 9.73
CA LEU A 228 -10.71 3.35 9.07
C LEU A 228 -10.58 3.70 7.58
N PRO A 229 -9.41 3.47 6.97
CA PRO A 229 -9.28 3.54 5.52
C PRO A 229 -10.22 2.53 4.84
N GLY A 230 -10.54 2.79 3.58
CA GLY A 230 -11.27 1.83 2.76
C GLY A 230 -10.53 0.49 2.66
N GLN A 231 -11.27 -0.60 2.49
CA GLN A 231 -10.70 -1.96 2.39
C GLN A 231 -9.69 -2.09 1.24
N ASP A 232 -9.92 -1.35 0.15
CA ASP A 232 -9.02 -1.31 -1.02
C ASP A 232 -8.09 -0.09 -1.00
N GLY A 233 -8.02 0.65 0.12
CA GLY A 233 -7.23 1.85 0.27
C GLY A 233 -7.93 3.16 -0.13
N ASP A 234 -9.25 3.14 -0.37
CA ASP A 234 -10.04 4.33 -0.74
C ASP A 234 -11.30 4.49 0.15
N PRO A 235 -11.43 5.55 0.98
CA PRO A 235 -10.46 6.64 1.14
C PRO A 235 -9.16 6.15 1.78
N PRO A 236 -8.01 6.73 1.39
CA PRO A 236 -6.71 6.36 1.96
C PRO A 236 -6.56 6.87 3.39
N ALA A 237 -5.74 6.19 4.20
CA ALA A 237 -5.42 6.63 5.56
C ALA A 237 -4.56 7.90 5.55
N PHE A 238 -3.76 8.09 4.50
CA PHE A 238 -2.87 9.22 4.34
C PHE A 238 -3.10 9.94 3.01
N ILE A 239 -2.85 11.24 2.98
CA ILE A 239 -2.68 12.00 1.75
C ILE A 239 -1.20 11.95 1.40
N ASN A 240 -0.90 11.47 0.18
CA ASN A 240 0.46 11.33 -0.31
C ASN A 240 1.16 12.68 -0.41
N GLY A 241 2.49 12.67 -0.24
CA GLY A 241 3.33 13.87 -0.31
C GLY A 241 4.59 13.68 -1.13
N GLY A 242 4.70 12.59 -1.88
CA GLY A 242 5.80 12.30 -2.81
C GLY A 242 5.37 11.30 -3.88
N LYS A 243 6.20 11.14 -4.92
CA LYS A 243 5.96 10.26 -6.07
C LYS A 243 7.04 9.21 -6.22
N LEU A 244 6.64 8.04 -6.66
CA LEU A 244 7.49 6.91 -7.03
C LEU A 244 7.34 6.64 -8.53
N ALA A 245 8.47 6.52 -9.22
CA ALA A 245 8.54 5.95 -10.56
C ALA A 245 9.68 4.92 -10.62
N ALA A 246 9.45 3.81 -11.31
CA ALA A 246 10.42 2.75 -11.57
C ALA A 246 9.92 1.91 -12.76
N PHE A 247 10.65 0.87 -13.11
CA PHE A 247 10.10 -0.23 -13.90
C PHE A 247 10.51 -1.59 -13.31
N ILE A 248 9.77 -2.63 -13.69
CA ILE A 248 10.04 -4.03 -13.32
C ILE A 248 10.12 -4.84 -14.60
N THR A 249 11.15 -5.68 -14.77
CA THR A 249 11.29 -6.49 -15.98
C THR A 249 10.42 -7.74 -15.91
N LEU A 250 9.89 -8.19 -17.05
CA LEU A 250 9.08 -9.41 -17.11
C LEU A 250 9.88 -10.66 -16.74
N GLU A 251 11.16 -10.70 -17.11
CA GLU A 251 12.03 -11.85 -16.81
C GLU A 251 12.31 -12.02 -15.32
N GLU A 252 12.51 -10.93 -14.57
CA GLU A 252 12.72 -11.02 -13.13
C GLU A 252 11.43 -11.36 -12.38
N VAL A 253 10.32 -10.71 -12.72
CA VAL A 253 9.04 -10.95 -12.05
C VAL A 253 8.45 -12.30 -12.41
N ASP A 254 8.89 -12.96 -13.48
CA ASP A 254 8.54 -14.36 -13.77
C ASP A 254 9.21 -15.35 -12.80
N ARG A 255 10.30 -14.94 -12.16
CA ARG A 255 11.04 -15.76 -11.17
C ARG A 255 10.59 -15.50 -9.74
N VAL A 256 9.83 -14.42 -9.51
CA VAL A 256 9.20 -14.14 -8.22
C VAL A 256 7.94 -14.98 -8.08
N ILE A 257 8.00 -16.06 -7.30
CA ILE A 257 6.86 -16.94 -7.05
C ILE A 257 6.04 -16.45 -5.86
N VAL A 258 4.75 -16.24 -6.08
CA VAL A 258 3.79 -15.84 -5.05
C VAL A 258 3.05 -17.08 -4.54
N SER A 259 3.62 -17.72 -3.52
CA SER A 259 3.09 -18.96 -2.92
C SER A 259 1.62 -18.87 -2.49
N ASN A 260 1.20 -17.70 -2.00
CA ASN A 260 -0.16 -17.46 -1.49
C ASN A 260 -1.23 -17.33 -2.60
N ILE A 261 -0.83 -17.22 -3.87
CA ILE A 261 -1.73 -17.11 -5.01
C ILE A 261 -1.50 -18.32 -5.93
N ASN A 262 -1.82 -19.52 -5.43
CA ASN A 262 -1.72 -20.77 -6.18
C ASN A 262 -0.35 -21.02 -6.85
N GLN A 263 0.77 -20.66 -6.18
CA GLN A 263 2.13 -20.86 -6.72
C GLN A 263 2.35 -20.22 -8.11
N MET A 264 1.84 -18.99 -8.32
CA MET A 264 1.96 -18.25 -9.58
C MET A 264 3.15 -17.29 -9.56
N SER A 265 3.79 -17.06 -10.72
CA SER A 265 4.78 -15.99 -10.85
C SER A 265 4.14 -14.61 -10.80
N LEU A 266 4.88 -13.60 -10.31
CA LEU A 266 4.43 -12.20 -10.33
C LEU A 266 4.19 -11.73 -11.78
N CYS A 267 4.95 -12.22 -12.76
CA CYS A 267 4.67 -12.00 -14.19
C CYS A 267 3.25 -12.42 -14.56
N LEU A 268 2.83 -13.61 -14.12
CA LEU A 268 1.49 -14.11 -14.41
C LEU A 268 0.40 -13.32 -13.69
N VAL A 269 0.66 -12.89 -12.45
CA VAL A 269 -0.23 -11.97 -11.71
C VAL A 269 -0.40 -10.64 -12.46
N LEU A 270 0.70 -10.07 -12.97
CA LEU A 270 0.70 -8.84 -13.76
C LEU A 270 -0.05 -8.97 -15.09
N SER A 271 -0.09 -10.19 -15.65
CA SER A 271 -0.80 -10.43 -16.92
C SER A 271 -2.31 -10.20 -16.82
N GLY A 272 -2.90 -10.38 -15.63
CA GLY A 272 -4.34 -10.39 -15.41
C GLY A 272 -5.12 -11.50 -16.14
N ASP A 273 -4.45 -12.36 -16.93
CA ASP A 273 -5.06 -13.40 -17.74
C ASP A 273 -4.20 -14.68 -17.73
N ILE A 274 -4.41 -15.46 -16.67
CA ILE A 274 -3.71 -16.73 -16.42
C ILE A 274 -3.93 -17.73 -17.57
N VAL A 275 -5.09 -17.71 -18.22
CA VAL A 275 -5.42 -18.68 -19.28
C VAL A 275 -4.64 -18.37 -20.56
N LYS A 276 -4.50 -17.08 -20.89
CA LYS A 276 -3.79 -16.63 -22.08
C LYS A 276 -2.27 -16.69 -21.92
N TYR A 277 -1.77 -16.27 -20.76
CA TYR A 277 -0.35 -16.06 -20.54
C TYR A 277 0.30 -17.06 -19.58
N GLY A 278 -0.43 -18.00 -19.00
CA GLY A 278 0.16 -19.04 -18.16
C GLY A 278 0.77 -20.18 -18.96
N ALA A 279 1.90 -20.71 -18.48
CA ALA A 279 2.50 -21.93 -19.01
C ALA A 279 1.73 -23.19 -18.60
N GLY A 280 0.94 -23.12 -17.51
CA GLY A 280 0.12 -24.21 -17.00
C GLY A 280 0.88 -25.24 -16.15
N GLY A 281 2.10 -24.92 -15.74
CA GLY A 281 2.93 -25.74 -14.82
C GLY A 281 2.73 -25.39 -13.34
N GLU A 282 3.50 -26.04 -12.48
CA GLU A 282 3.62 -25.73 -11.05
C GLU A 282 5.12 -25.59 -10.69
N PRO A 283 5.60 -24.37 -10.33
CA PRO A 283 4.86 -23.11 -10.29
C PRO A 283 4.36 -22.67 -11.68
N ASN A 284 3.26 -21.93 -11.72
CA ASN A 284 2.70 -21.44 -12.98
C ASN A 284 3.38 -20.12 -13.36
N THR A 285 4.27 -20.19 -14.33
CA THR A 285 5.03 -19.05 -14.87
C THR A 285 4.38 -18.49 -16.14
N CYS A 286 4.91 -17.37 -16.62
CA CYS A 286 4.54 -16.80 -17.89
C CYS A 286 4.92 -17.72 -19.05
N LYS A 287 4.01 -17.83 -20.00
CA LYS A 287 4.17 -18.58 -21.24
C LYS A 287 5.33 -18.00 -22.05
N ARG A 288 6.19 -18.88 -22.53
CA ARG A 288 7.30 -18.56 -23.44
C ARG A 288 6.99 -18.98 -24.87
N ASP A 289 7.60 -18.29 -25.84
CA ASP A 289 7.55 -18.63 -27.26
C ASP A 289 8.64 -19.63 -27.67
N GLU A 290 8.77 -19.91 -28.98
CA GLU A 290 9.78 -20.84 -29.51
C GLU A 290 11.23 -20.35 -29.34
N SER A 291 11.42 -19.05 -29.06
CA SER A 291 12.73 -18.42 -28.81
C SER A 291 13.01 -18.26 -27.31
N ASP A 292 12.23 -18.92 -26.46
CA ASP A 292 12.31 -18.85 -24.99
C ASP A 292 12.04 -17.46 -24.41
N GLN A 293 11.37 -16.58 -25.17
CA GLN A 293 10.98 -15.24 -24.72
C GLN A 293 9.59 -15.26 -24.11
N ILE A 294 9.36 -14.44 -23.08
CA ILE A 294 8.02 -14.25 -22.50
C ILE A 294 7.06 -13.66 -23.56
N VAL A 295 5.92 -14.32 -23.72
CA VAL A 295 4.86 -13.93 -24.67
C VAL A 295 4.11 -12.69 -24.20
N LEU A 296 3.94 -12.52 -22.88
CA LEU A 296 3.37 -11.31 -22.30
C LEU A 296 4.21 -10.09 -22.72
N LYS A 297 3.54 -9.00 -23.09
CA LYS A 297 4.17 -7.73 -23.42
C LYS A 297 3.74 -6.70 -22.38
N GLY A 298 4.72 -6.02 -21.80
CA GLY A 298 4.50 -4.93 -20.85
C GLY A 298 4.23 -3.60 -21.56
N ASP A 299 4.22 -2.52 -20.79
CA ASP A 299 4.02 -1.14 -21.27
C ASP A 299 5.30 -0.30 -21.27
N TRP A 300 6.44 -0.92 -20.96
CA TRP A 300 7.76 -0.29 -20.88
C TRP A 300 8.83 -1.08 -21.63
N CYS A 301 9.87 -0.38 -22.07
CA CYS A 301 11.09 -0.95 -22.62
C CYS A 301 12.24 -0.75 -21.64
N SER A 302 12.80 -1.84 -21.12
CA SER A 302 13.88 -1.81 -20.14
C SER A 302 15.17 -1.20 -20.72
N ALA A 303 15.49 -1.53 -21.98
CA ALA A 303 16.73 -1.13 -22.63
C ALA A 303 16.84 0.38 -22.88
N THR A 304 15.72 1.05 -23.14
CA THR A 304 15.67 2.50 -23.42
C THR A 304 15.10 3.32 -22.26
N ASN A 305 14.63 2.65 -21.20
CA ASN A 305 13.91 3.26 -20.09
C ASN A 305 12.80 4.22 -20.58
N SER A 306 11.93 3.72 -21.45
CA SER A 306 10.87 4.50 -22.09
C SER A 306 9.60 3.67 -22.29
N PRO A 307 8.45 4.28 -22.64
CA PRO A 307 7.26 3.54 -23.01
C PRO A 307 7.54 2.49 -24.09
N ALA A 308 6.83 1.36 -24.01
CA ALA A 308 6.99 0.24 -24.91
C ALA A 308 6.78 0.64 -26.39
N THR A 309 7.49 -0.07 -27.26
CA THR A 309 7.38 0.00 -28.72
C THR A 309 7.09 -1.39 -29.29
N GLU A 310 6.86 -1.50 -30.60
CA GLU A 310 6.68 -2.81 -31.24
C GLU A 310 7.89 -3.74 -31.05
N ASP A 311 9.09 -3.16 -30.97
CA ASP A 311 10.35 -3.91 -30.85
C ASP A 311 10.76 -4.19 -29.39
N CYS A 312 10.17 -3.49 -28.42
CA CYS A 312 10.57 -3.61 -27.02
C CYS A 312 9.41 -3.30 -26.06
N ALA A 313 8.97 -4.35 -25.35
CA ALA A 313 7.87 -4.33 -24.40
C ALA A 313 8.11 -5.40 -23.32
N ASP A 314 9.30 -5.39 -22.74
CA ASP A 314 9.85 -6.41 -21.85
C ASP A 314 9.76 -6.04 -20.36
N ALA A 315 9.13 -4.91 -20.04
CA ALA A 315 8.98 -4.41 -18.69
C ALA A 315 7.61 -3.74 -18.47
N TYR A 316 7.22 -3.62 -17.20
CA TYR A 316 6.11 -2.76 -16.79
C TYR A 316 6.62 -1.50 -16.11
N ALA A 317 6.05 -0.36 -16.46
CA ALA A 317 6.21 0.86 -15.70
C ALA A 317 5.54 0.69 -14.33
N LEU A 318 6.26 1.01 -13.26
CA LEU A 318 5.73 1.08 -11.92
C LEU A 318 5.66 2.54 -11.49
N GLY A 319 4.44 3.00 -11.24
CA GLY A 319 4.17 4.37 -10.84
C GLY A 319 3.32 4.39 -9.59
N GLY A 320 3.56 5.36 -8.71
CA GLY A 320 2.75 5.54 -7.52
C GLY A 320 3.02 6.84 -6.80
N GLU A 321 2.25 7.06 -5.76
CA GLU A 321 2.39 8.19 -4.84
C GLU A 321 2.49 7.65 -3.43
N PHE A 322 3.28 8.29 -2.57
CA PHE A 322 3.53 7.78 -1.23
C PHE A 322 3.36 8.85 -0.14
N ALA A 323 3.05 8.37 1.06
CA ALA A 323 3.19 9.09 2.31
C ALA A 323 4.17 8.33 3.22
N ALA A 324 4.90 9.04 4.07
CA ALA A 324 5.81 8.43 5.03
C ALA A 324 5.72 9.13 6.39
N SER A 325 5.92 8.36 7.45
CA SER A 325 5.88 8.84 8.82
C SER A 325 7.15 8.44 9.56
N ALA A 326 7.57 9.28 10.51
CA ALA A 326 8.75 9.03 11.30
C ALA A 326 8.64 7.79 12.18
N VAL A 327 9.72 7.00 12.13
CA VAL A 327 9.92 5.79 12.91
C VAL A 327 11.38 5.73 13.37
N LYS A 328 11.64 4.93 14.39
CA LYS A 328 13.02 4.58 14.76
C LYS A 328 13.60 3.58 13.76
N ILE A 329 14.83 3.81 13.30
CA ILE A 329 15.59 2.87 12.46
C ILE A 329 16.82 2.41 13.23
N ASN A 330 16.96 1.10 13.40
CA ASN A 330 17.98 0.43 14.21
C ASN A 330 19.18 -0.04 13.37
N GLY A 331 19.28 0.38 12.11
CA GLY A 331 20.33 -0.03 11.16
C GLY A 331 19.96 -1.28 10.38
N LEU A 332 20.92 -2.17 10.14
CA LEU A 332 20.71 -3.46 9.46
C LEU A 332 20.14 -4.49 10.44
N CYS A 333 19.21 -5.34 9.97
CA CYS A 333 18.73 -6.44 10.79
C CYS A 333 19.86 -7.43 11.08
N GLN A 334 19.88 -7.98 12.30
CA GLN A 334 20.73 -9.14 12.59
C GLN A 334 20.27 -10.33 11.73
N GLN A 335 21.25 -11.04 11.17
CA GLN A 335 21.04 -12.23 10.35
C GLN A 335 20.68 -13.41 11.23
#